data_AF-A0A1M5XU10-F1
#
_entry.id   AF-A0A1M5XU10-F1
#
_cell.length_a   1.000
_cell.length_b   1.000
_cell.length_c   1.000
_cell.angle_alpha   90.00
_cell.angle_beta   90.00
_cell.angle_gamma   90.00
#
_symmetry.space_group_name_H-M   'P 1'
#
loop_
_entity.id
_entity.type
_entity.pdbx_description
1 polymer ?
#
loop_
_entity_poly.entity_id
_entity_poly.type
_entity_poly.pdbx_seq_one_letter_code
_entity_poly.pdbx_strand_id
1 'polypeptide(L)'
;MSKGLLLFFSTMLLVSCVKDKSIAVTQIEGFAPDIMGCSCYYAVDEAHFQKQQFIYIDSYETTPAYISINDSLIAVDPKNVQKSEYTLDVEIEEEIQLDQERYHREGTLIITDKNGAVYSTSIYGECGC
;
A
#
# COMPACT_ATOMS: atom_id res chain seq x y z
N MET A 1 65.47 -22.33 -6.27
CA MET A 1 64.22 -22.97 -5.81
C MET A 1 63.84 -22.32 -4.49
N SER A 2 62.90 -21.37 -4.47
CA SER A 2 62.34 -20.85 -3.21
C SER A 2 60.83 -20.75 -3.38
N LYS A 3 60.11 -21.53 -2.58
CA LYS A 3 58.66 -21.62 -2.54
C LYS A 3 58.14 -20.45 -1.70
N GLY A 4 57.55 -19.46 -2.35
CA GLY A 4 56.76 -18.42 -1.69
C GLY A 4 55.30 -18.83 -1.65
N LEU A 5 54.87 -19.38 -0.51
CA LEU A 5 53.49 -19.77 -0.23
C LEU A 5 52.68 -18.50 0.12
N LEU A 6 51.93 -17.98 -0.85
CA LEU A 6 50.96 -16.89 -0.65
C LEU A 6 49.67 -17.45 -0.04
N LEU A 7 49.53 -17.31 1.27
CA LEU A 7 48.28 -17.51 1.98
C LEU A 7 47.38 -16.28 1.74
N PHE A 8 46.49 -16.37 0.75
CA PHE A 8 45.36 -15.45 0.63
C PHE A 8 44.35 -15.78 1.72
N PHE A 9 44.34 -14.94 2.77
CA PHE A 9 43.27 -14.90 3.78
C PHE A 9 41.96 -14.57 3.06
N SER A 10 41.16 -15.59 2.80
CA SER A 10 39.78 -15.43 2.34
C SER A 10 38.98 -14.82 3.48
N THR A 11 38.84 -13.49 3.46
CA THR A 11 37.89 -12.79 4.32
C THR A 11 36.50 -13.17 3.90
N MET A 12 35.95 -14.15 4.62
CA MET A 12 34.55 -14.55 4.62
C MET A 12 33.72 -13.30 4.97
N LEU A 13 33.24 -12.61 3.94
CA LEU A 13 32.22 -11.58 4.05
C LEU A 13 30.98 -12.27 4.64
N LEU A 14 30.72 -11.99 5.92
CA LEU A 14 29.44 -12.23 6.55
C LEU A 14 28.43 -11.34 5.81
N VAL A 15 27.85 -11.88 4.74
CA VAL A 15 26.61 -11.37 4.18
C VAL A 15 25.56 -11.60 5.26
N SER A 16 25.41 -10.61 6.14
CA SER A 16 24.22 -10.49 6.97
C SER A 16 23.05 -10.51 6.02
N CYS A 17 22.28 -11.60 6.03
CA CYS A 17 20.97 -11.64 5.39
C CYS A 17 20.13 -10.57 6.08
N VAL A 18 20.09 -9.37 5.49
CA VAL A 18 19.00 -8.44 5.74
C VAL A 18 17.79 -9.14 5.17
N LYS A 19 16.93 -9.63 6.07
CA LYS A 19 15.66 -10.24 5.68
C LYS A 19 14.85 -9.11 5.07
N ASP A 20 14.80 -9.05 3.73
CA ASP A 20 14.00 -8.06 3.00
C ASP A 20 12.56 -8.19 3.48
N LYS A 21 12.13 -7.25 4.30
CA LYS A 21 10.79 -7.22 4.86
C LYS A 21 9.88 -6.64 3.79
N SER A 22 9.28 -7.50 2.96
CA SER A 22 8.32 -7.09 1.95
C SER A 22 6.96 -6.78 2.59
N ILE A 23 6.33 -5.67 2.18
CA ILE A 23 4.93 -5.39 2.49
C ILE A 23 4.08 -6.23 1.53
N ALA A 24 3.23 -7.10 2.06
CA ALA A 24 2.28 -7.86 1.27
C ALA A 24 0.89 -7.25 1.42
N VAL A 25 0.48 -6.44 0.44
CA VAL A 25 -0.87 -5.90 0.38
C VAL A 25 -1.83 -6.98 -0.08
N THR A 26 -2.93 -7.11 0.64
CA THR A 26 -3.99 -8.08 0.42
C THR A 26 -5.31 -7.35 0.14
N GLN A 27 -6.38 -8.10 -0.12
CA GLN A 27 -7.67 -7.55 -0.49
C GLN A 27 -8.58 -7.37 0.74
N ILE A 28 -9.44 -6.37 0.69
CA ILE A 28 -10.58 -6.14 1.59
C ILE A 28 -11.81 -6.54 0.78
N GLU A 29 -12.55 -7.52 1.28
CA GLU A 29 -13.71 -8.07 0.59
C GLU A 29 -14.97 -7.29 0.94
N GLY A 30 -15.65 -6.76 -0.08
CA GLY A 30 -16.91 -6.05 0.05
C GLY A 30 -16.78 -4.64 0.65
N PHE A 31 -17.92 -3.97 0.73
CA PHE A 31 -18.03 -2.67 1.38
C PHE A 31 -18.06 -2.86 2.90
N ALA A 32 -17.13 -2.23 3.63
CA ALA A 32 -17.16 -2.23 5.08
C ALA A 32 -18.42 -1.48 5.55
N PRO A 33 -19.34 -2.11 6.31
CA PRO A 33 -20.62 -1.49 6.66
C PRO A 33 -20.48 -0.22 7.50
N ASP A 34 -19.36 -0.08 8.22
CA ASP A 34 -19.01 1.09 9.03
C ASP A 34 -18.53 2.29 8.19
N ILE A 35 -18.30 2.11 6.89
CA ILE A 35 -17.81 3.13 5.94
C ILE A 35 -18.84 3.33 4.80
N MET A 36 -20.12 3.09 5.09
CA MET A 36 -21.20 3.38 4.14
C MET A 36 -21.52 4.87 4.12
N GLY A 37 -21.33 5.52 2.97
CA GLY A 37 -21.59 6.95 2.76
C GLY A 37 -20.49 7.60 1.91
N CYS A 38 -20.16 8.87 2.22
CA CYS A 38 -19.04 9.59 1.60
C CYS A 38 -17.73 8.84 1.80
N SER A 39 -17.26 8.15 0.77
CA SER A 39 -16.13 7.22 0.87
C SER A 39 -15.37 7.07 -0.43
N CYS A 40 -14.09 6.73 -0.32
CA CYS A 40 -13.28 6.29 -1.45
C CYS A 40 -13.00 4.79 -1.35
N TYR A 41 -13.19 4.05 -2.45
CA TYR A 41 -12.86 2.64 -2.56
C TYR A 41 -11.93 2.42 -3.74
N TYR A 42 -10.73 1.91 -3.48
CA TYR A 42 -9.75 1.64 -4.51
C TYR A 42 -9.37 0.17 -4.55
N ALA A 43 -9.38 -0.41 -5.73
CA ALA A 43 -8.84 -1.72 -6.06
C ALA A 43 -7.56 -1.57 -6.90
N VAL A 44 -6.85 -2.68 -7.18
CA VAL A 44 -5.66 -2.64 -8.04
C VAL A 44 -5.97 -2.39 -9.52
N ASP A 45 -7.18 -2.78 -9.95
CA ASP A 45 -7.70 -2.64 -11.32
C ASP A 45 -9.24 -2.76 -11.33
N GLU A 46 -9.84 -2.53 -12.49
CA GLU A 46 -11.29 -2.64 -12.71
C GLU A 46 -11.84 -4.03 -12.36
N ALA A 47 -11.13 -5.10 -12.71
CA ALA A 47 -11.63 -6.45 -12.51
C ALA A 47 -11.75 -6.80 -11.02
N HIS A 48 -10.84 -6.30 -10.18
CA HIS A 48 -10.92 -6.41 -8.73
C HIS A 48 -11.99 -5.47 -8.15
N PHE A 49 -12.12 -4.25 -8.70
CA PHE A 49 -13.16 -3.32 -8.29
C PHE A 49 -14.57 -3.89 -8.49
N GLN A 50 -14.84 -4.49 -9.66
CA GLN A 50 -16.13 -5.13 -9.96
C GLN A 50 -16.45 -6.34 -9.05
N LYS A 51 -15.40 -6.97 -8.50
CA LYS A 51 -15.52 -8.04 -7.49
C LYS A 51 -15.57 -7.52 -6.06
N GLN A 52 -15.49 -6.20 -5.86
CA GLN A 52 -15.43 -5.54 -4.55
C GLN A 52 -14.20 -5.98 -3.73
N GLN A 53 -13.06 -6.12 -4.41
CA GLN A 53 -11.78 -6.51 -3.82
C GLN A 53 -10.87 -5.29 -3.71
N PHE A 54 -10.95 -4.59 -2.59
CA PHE A 54 -10.29 -3.30 -2.39
C PHE A 54 -8.92 -3.45 -1.72
N ILE A 55 -8.02 -2.50 -1.95
CA ILE A 55 -6.72 -2.40 -1.28
C ILE A 55 -6.66 -1.18 -0.35
N TYR A 56 -7.58 -0.24 -0.55
CA TYR A 56 -7.71 0.98 0.24
C TYR A 56 -9.19 1.38 0.33
N ILE A 57 -9.61 1.76 1.53
CA ILE A 57 -10.94 2.31 1.79
C ILE A 57 -10.80 3.47 2.75
N ASP A 58 -11.43 4.61 2.48
CA ASP A 58 -11.55 5.69 3.46
C ASP A 58 -12.95 6.31 3.47
N SER A 59 -13.21 7.11 4.50
CA SER A 59 -14.41 7.94 4.58
C SER A 59 -14.14 9.33 4.03
N TYR A 60 -13.85 9.46 2.74
CA TYR A 60 -13.59 10.73 2.04
C TYR A 60 -12.36 11.45 2.60
N GLU A 61 -11.21 10.77 2.57
CA GLU A 61 -9.92 11.29 3.06
C GLU A 61 -9.94 11.66 4.56
N THR A 62 -10.81 11.00 5.34
CA THR A 62 -10.88 11.14 6.80
C THR A 62 -10.36 9.90 7.52
N THR A 63 -10.05 10.07 8.82
CA THR A 63 -9.54 9.00 9.66
C THR A 63 -10.69 8.20 10.29
N PRO A 64 -10.61 6.85 10.31
CA PRO A 64 -9.57 6.02 9.72
C PRO A 64 -9.79 5.77 8.22
N ALA A 65 -8.69 5.73 7.48
CA ALA A 65 -8.61 4.93 6.26
C ALA A 65 -8.21 3.50 6.63
N TYR A 66 -8.40 2.56 5.72
CA TYR A 66 -8.11 1.15 5.93
C TYR A 66 -7.35 0.59 4.74
N ILE A 67 -6.34 -0.21 5.07
CA ILE A 67 -5.58 -1.04 4.12
C ILE A 67 -5.55 -2.48 4.63
N SER A 68 -5.36 -3.45 3.73
CA SER A 68 -5.18 -4.85 4.11
C SER A 68 -3.72 -5.25 3.86
N ILE A 69 -3.03 -5.63 4.93
CA ILE A 69 -1.63 -6.08 4.86
C ILE A 69 -1.53 -7.43 5.57
N ASN A 70 -0.97 -8.43 4.89
CA ASN A 70 -0.90 -9.81 5.39
C ASN A 70 -2.26 -10.32 5.92
N ASP A 71 -3.32 -10.11 5.14
CA ASP A 71 -4.72 -10.49 5.46
C ASP A 71 -5.28 -9.82 6.74
N SER A 72 -4.61 -8.79 7.24
CA SER A 72 -5.03 -8.02 8.41
C SER A 72 -5.49 -6.63 7.99
N LEU A 73 -6.71 -6.26 8.40
CA LEU A 73 -7.25 -4.92 8.19
C LEU A 73 -6.58 -3.94 9.16
N ILE A 74 -5.85 -2.97 8.63
CA ILE A 74 -5.09 -1.98 9.40
C ILE A 74 -5.72 -0.60 9.21
N ALA A 75 -6.13 0.01 10.32
CA ALA A 75 -6.55 1.41 10.34
C ALA A 75 -5.32 2.32 10.23
N VAL A 76 -5.38 3.29 9.33
CA VAL A 76 -4.32 4.25 9.04
C VAL A 76 -4.88 5.67 8.96
N ASP A 77 -4.00 6.64 9.14
CA ASP A 77 -4.33 8.04 8.93
C ASP A 77 -3.92 8.44 7.51
N PRO A 78 -4.88 8.71 6.59
CA PRO A 78 -4.55 9.05 5.21
C PRO A 78 -3.76 10.37 5.10
N LYS A 79 -3.80 11.21 6.14
CA LYS A 79 -3.04 12.48 6.21
C LYS A 79 -1.68 12.33 6.87
N ASN A 80 -1.34 11.14 7.37
CA ASN A 80 -0.09 10.84 8.08
C ASN A 80 0.21 11.81 9.25
N VAL A 81 -0.82 12.37 9.89
CA VAL A 81 -0.66 13.28 11.05
C VAL A 81 -0.37 12.46 12.31
N GLN A 82 -1.05 11.32 12.45
CA GLN A 82 -0.84 10.39 13.54
C GLN A 82 0.26 9.37 13.21
N LYS A 83 1.09 9.06 14.20
CA LYS A 83 2.16 8.07 14.04
C LYS A 83 1.56 6.66 13.95
N SER A 84 1.66 6.03 12.78
CA SER A 84 1.19 4.67 12.48
C SER A 84 2.36 3.74 12.11
N GLU A 85 2.09 2.44 11.97
CA GLU A 85 3.08 1.50 11.44
C GLU A 85 3.32 1.65 9.94
N TYR A 86 2.38 2.27 9.24
CA TYR A 86 2.36 2.47 7.80
C TYR A 86 1.92 3.89 7.46
N THR A 87 2.65 4.58 6.60
CA THR A 87 2.24 5.84 5.98
C THR A 87 1.77 5.60 4.56
N LEU A 88 0.81 6.40 4.11
CA LEU A 88 0.21 6.29 2.78
C LEU A 88 0.46 7.54 1.94
N ASP A 89 0.67 7.34 0.64
CA ASP A 89 0.57 8.38 -0.38
C ASP A 89 -0.35 7.87 -1.49
N VAL A 90 -1.29 8.72 -1.94
CA VAL A 90 -2.23 8.40 -3.00
C VAL A 90 -2.06 9.47 -4.08
N GLU A 91 -1.40 9.09 -5.16
CA GLU A 91 -1.17 9.95 -6.31
C GLU A 91 -2.30 9.72 -7.33
N ILE A 92 -3.19 10.69 -7.49
CA ILE A 92 -4.27 10.62 -8.50
C ILE A 92 -3.72 11.09 -9.85
N GLU A 93 -3.80 10.22 -10.86
CA GLU A 93 -3.33 10.47 -12.22
C GLU A 93 -4.50 10.80 -13.16
N GLU A 94 -5.65 10.17 -12.95
CA GLU A 94 -6.88 10.40 -13.70
C GLU A 94 -8.06 10.59 -12.74
N GLU A 95 -8.89 11.59 -13.01
CA GLU A 95 -10.13 11.85 -12.28
C GLU A 95 -11.25 12.18 -13.28
N ILE A 96 -12.31 11.38 -13.29
CA ILE A 96 -13.49 11.57 -14.14
C ILE A 96 -14.71 11.74 -13.22
N GLN A 97 -15.40 12.87 -13.35
CA GLN A 97 -16.67 13.06 -12.67
C GLN A 97 -17.75 12.15 -13.28
N LEU A 98 -18.34 11.28 -12.47
CA LEU A 98 -19.42 10.37 -12.88
C LEU A 98 -20.80 11.01 -12.72
N ASP A 99 -21.00 11.73 -11.61
CA ASP A 99 -22.20 12.51 -11.33
C ASP A 99 -21.92 13.70 -10.39
N GLN A 100 -22.94 14.22 -9.69
CA GLN A 100 -22.79 15.43 -8.86
C GLN A 100 -21.85 15.23 -7.67
N GLU A 101 -21.75 14.01 -7.14
CA GLU A 101 -21.06 13.71 -5.89
C GLU A 101 -20.07 12.56 -6.01
N ARG A 102 -19.99 11.89 -7.16
CA ARG A 102 -19.07 10.76 -7.42
C ARG A 102 -18.06 11.01 -8.53
N TYR A 103 -16.85 10.53 -8.28
CA TYR A 103 -15.69 10.61 -9.16
C TYR A 103 -15.07 9.22 -9.32
N HIS A 104 -14.75 8.86 -10.55
CA HIS A 104 -13.82 7.78 -10.87
C HIS A 104 -12.39 8.30 -10.76
N ARG A 105 -11.50 7.52 -10.15
CA ARG A 105 -10.10 7.87 -9.94
C ARG A 105 -9.18 6.69 -10.27
N GLU A 106 -8.10 7.01 -10.97
CA GLU A 106 -6.97 6.09 -11.20
C GLU A 106 -5.66 6.77 -10.83
N GLY A 107 -4.64 5.97 -10.53
CA GLY A 107 -3.33 6.47 -10.13
C GLY A 107 -2.54 5.43 -9.34
N THR A 108 -1.79 5.87 -8.34
CA THR A 108 -0.85 5.03 -7.59
C THR A 108 -1.04 5.16 -6.07
N LEU A 109 -1.13 4.03 -5.37
CA LEU A 109 -1.04 3.93 -3.91
C LEU A 109 0.38 3.54 -3.50
N ILE A 110 0.99 4.31 -2.63
CA ILE A 110 2.32 4.09 -2.05
C ILE A 110 2.18 3.86 -0.55
N ILE A 111 2.71 2.74 -0.07
CA ILE A 111 2.71 2.34 1.35
C ILE A 111 4.15 2.26 1.84
N THR A 112 4.47 3.02 2.89
CA THR A 112 5.79 2.96 3.53
C THR A 112 5.65 2.43 4.95
N ASP A 113 6.35 1.36 5.30
CA ASP A 113 6.36 0.86 6.68
C ASP A 113 7.31 1.67 7.57
N LYS A 114 7.16 1.53 8.89
CA LYS A 114 8.02 2.22 9.88
C LYS A 114 9.53 1.93 9.77
N ASN A 115 9.94 0.92 9.00
CA ASN A 115 11.34 0.56 8.77
C ASN A 115 11.86 1.10 7.42
N GLY A 116 11.00 1.78 6.64
CA GLY A 116 11.33 2.35 5.33
C GLY A 116 11.13 1.39 4.17
N ALA A 117 10.51 0.22 4.36
CA ALA A 117 10.10 -0.61 3.23
C ALA A 117 8.98 0.09 2.47
N VAL A 118 9.07 0.13 1.14
CA VAL A 118 8.09 0.80 0.27
C VAL A 118 7.41 -0.22 -0.63
N TYR A 119 6.09 -0.12 -0.74
CA TYR A 119 5.27 -0.85 -1.71
C TYR A 119 4.46 0.16 -2.52
N SER A 120 4.33 -0.10 -3.82
CA SER A 120 3.59 0.76 -4.75
C SER A 120 2.73 -0.11 -5.65
N THR A 121 1.49 0.30 -5.88
CA THR A 121 0.53 -0.41 -6.74
C THR A 121 -0.43 0.58 -7.38
N SER A 122 -1.00 0.23 -8.52
CA SER A 122 -2.04 1.01 -9.16
C SER A 122 -3.30 1.07 -8.29
N ILE A 123 -4.07 2.14 -8.44
CA ILE A 123 -5.43 2.25 -7.94
C ILE A 123 -6.40 2.43 -9.10
N TYR A 124 -7.57 1.81 -8.94
CA TYR A 124 -8.76 1.99 -9.75
C TYR A 124 -9.97 2.00 -8.81
N GLY A 125 -10.80 3.03 -8.89
CA GLY A 125 -12.08 2.98 -8.20
C GLY A 125 -12.78 4.32 -8.09
N GLU A 126 -13.74 4.39 -7.18
CA GLU A 126 -14.64 5.53 -7.05
C GLU A 126 -14.46 6.21 -5.69
N CYS A 127 -14.59 7.53 -5.68
CA CYS A 127 -14.74 8.31 -4.47
C CYS A 127 -15.94 9.25 -4.59
N GLY A 128 -16.80 9.26 -3.56
CA GLY A 128 -17.95 10.14 -3.55
C GLY A 128 -18.94 9.90 -2.43
N CYS A 129 -19.98 10.73 -2.44
CA CYS A 129 -21.23 10.62 -1.69
C CYS A 129 -22.38 10.32 -2.68
#